data_AF-A0A833X405-F1
#
_entry.id   AF-A0A833X405-F1
#
_cell.length_a   1.000
_cell.length_b   1.000
_cell.length_c   1.000
_cell.angle_alpha   90.00
_cell.angle_beta   90.00
_cell.angle_gamma   90.00
#
_symmetry.space_group_name_H-M   'P 1'
#
loop_
_entity.id
_entity.type
_entity.pdbx_description
1 polymer ?
#
loop_
_entity_poly.entity_id
_entity_poly.type
_entity_poly.pdbx_seq_one_letter_code
_entity_poly.pdbx_strand_id
1 'polypeptide(L)'
;MESKAIQEFAVVASKIWWRRNTLVFKGVFAHPKVIVQEARTTLDVLDEEISNQGDRANKICTSVEVWQAPPLAWIKLNWDSAVDKARGLVGVGVVVRNSSRKIIATLRTKKHLYPDPLLVEAFEALKMVQFGLELGLTQIIIERDSLQVINNLRRDKEGCNSTSMYVHEAKQLLGNFAKWEVSHVRRNGNSLAHLLAKDALSSYDHIVMLEDLPPCIQLG
;
A
#
# COMPACT_ATOMS: atom_id res chain seq x y z
N MET A 1 19.50 -0.14 31.40
CA MET A 1 20.33 0.99 30.93
C MET A 1 20.52 1.00 29.40
N GLU A 2 20.44 -0.15 28.72
CA GLU A 2 20.66 -0.25 27.27
C GLU A 2 19.51 0.29 26.39
N SER A 3 18.27 0.34 26.89
CA SER A 3 17.09 0.73 26.09
C SER A 3 17.15 2.17 25.57
N LYS A 4 17.60 3.12 26.38
CA LYS A 4 17.60 4.54 26.01
C LYS A 4 18.63 4.85 24.92
N ALA A 5 19.82 4.28 25.03
CA ALA A 5 20.87 4.43 24.02
C ALA A 5 20.45 3.82 22.68
N ILE A 6 19.74 2.68 22.69
CA ILE A 6 19.20 2.05 21.48
C ILE A 6 18.11 2.93 20.83
N GLN A 7 17.22 3.51 21.64
CA GLN A 7 16.17 4.43 21.16
C GLN A 7 16.77 5.69 20.54
N GLU A 8 17.73 6.32 21.23
CA GLU A 8 18.47 7.48 20.73
C GLU A 8 19.15 7.16 19.40
N PHE A 9 19.86 6.04 19.33
CA PHE A 9 20.53 5.60 18.11
C PHE A 9 19.53 5.37 16.96
N ALA A 10 18.43 4.66 17.20
CA ALA A 10 17.43 4.34 16.19
C ALA A 10 16.73 5.60 15.64
N VAL A 11 16.34 6.52 16.54
CA VAL A 11 15.70 7.79 16.15
C VAL A 11 16.66 8.63 15.33
N VAL A 12 17.91 8.81 15.78
CA VAL A 12 18.90 9.61 15.05
C VAL A 12 19.25 8.98 13.71
N ALA A 13 19.44 7.67 13.63
CA ALA A 13 19.72 6.96 12.38
C ALA A 13 18.56 7.12 11.37
N SER A 14 17.31 7.03 11.83
CA SER A 14 16.13 7.22 10.98
C SER A 14 16.06 8.65 10.40
N LYS A 15 16.40 9.66 11.21
CA LYS A 15 16.39 11.07 10.86
C LYS A 15 17.51 11.42 9.87
N ILE A 16 18.70 10.82 10.03
CA ILE A 16 19.80 10.94 9.06
C ILE A 16 19.43 10.31 7.72
N TRP A 17 18.87 9.10 7.74
CA TRP A 17 18.41 8.40 6.53
C TRP A 17 17.36 9.22 5.79
N TRP A 18 16.37 9.77 6.51
CA TRP A 18 15.32 10.60 5.94
C TRP A 18 15.86 11.87 5.28
N ARG A 19 16.81 12.56 5.92
CA ARG A 19 17.46 13.74 5.34
C ARG A 19 18.26 13.41 4.08
N ARG A 20 19.03 12.31 4.10
CA ARG A 20 19.80 11.86 2.93
C ARG A 20 18.87 11.58 1.74
N ASN A 21 17.78 10.86 1.97
CA ASN A 21 16.83 10.53 0.92
C ASN A 21 16.06 11.76 0.44
N THR A 22 15.71 12.67 1.32
CA THR A 22 15.06 13.94 0.94
C THR A 22 15.97 14.77 0.04
N LEU A 23 17.27 14.82 0.32
CA LEU A 23 18.23 15.45 -0.57
C LEU A 23 18.31 14.73 -1.93
N VAL A 24 18.49 13.40 -1.93
CA VAL A 24 18.69 12.61 -3.15
C VAL A 24 17.46 12.63 -4.06
N PHE A 25 16.26 12.49 -3.50
CA PHE A 25 15.03 12.30 -4.28
C PHE A 25 14.19 13.56 -4.46
N LYS A 26 14.38 14.59 -3.62
CA LYS A 26 13.61 15.84 -3.70
C LYS A 26 14.47 17.07 -3.94
N GLY A 27 15.80 16.95 -3.90
CA GLY A 27 16.72 18.09 -4.03
C GLY A 27 16.65 19.07 -2.86
N VAL A 28 15.93 18.72 -1.78
CA VAL A 28 15.72 19.61 -0.63
C VAL A 28 16.74 19.28 0.45
N PHE A 29 17.52 20.27 0.85
CA PHE A 29 18.50 20.12 1.92
C PHE A 29 17.98 20.74 3.22
N ALA A 30 17.60 19.88 4.17
CA ALA A 30 17.32 20.31 5.54
C ALA A 30 18.64 20.50 6.31
N HIS A 31 18.76 21.62 7.03
CA HIS A 31 19.94 21.92 7.84
C HIS A 31 20.11 20.88 8.97
N PRO A 32 21.35 20.42 9.28
CA PRO A 32 21.59 19.41 10.32
C PRO A 32 20.94 19.71 11.68
N LYS A 33 20.90 21.00 12.06
CA LYS A 33 20.28 21.43 13.33
C LYS A 33 18.78 21.10 13.42
N VAL A 34 18.05 21.19 12.31
CA VAL A 34 16.61 20.87 12.26
C VAL A 34 16.38 19.39 12.55
N ILE A 35 17.22 18.53 11.97
CA ILE A 35 17.15 17.08 12.17
C ILE A 35 17.48 16.69 13.60
N VAL A 36 18.45 17.36 14.23
CA VAL A 36 18.80 17.13 15.64
C VAL A 36 17.68 17.61 16.57
N GLN A 37 17.06 18.76 16.28
CA GLN A 37 15.90 19.24 17.05
C GLN A 37 14.72 18.28 16.93
N GLU A 38 14.38 17.84 15.72
CA GLU A 38 13.31 16.87 15.52
C GLU A 38 13.59 15.53 16.20
N ALA A 39 14.85 15.06 16.19
CA ALA A 39 15.23 13.84 16.88
C ALA A 39 15.03 13.98 18.40
N ARG A 40 15.43 15.13 18.98
CA ARG A 40 15.20 15.43 20.41
C ARG A 40 13.73 15.48 20.74
N THR A 41 12.92 16.21 19.97
CA THR A 41 11.47 16.25 20.17
C THR A 41 10.83 14.86 20.09
N THR A 42 11.32 14.00 19.19
CA THR A 42 10.83 12.61 19.10
C THR A 42 11.19 11.81 20.35
N LEU A 43 12.38 12.01 20.91
CA LEU A 43 12.84 11.33 22.13
C LEU A 43 12.12 11.84 23.38
N ASP A 44 11.87 13.14 23.48
CA ASP A 44 11.13 13.76 24.58
C ASP A 44 9.69 13.20 24.65
N VAL A 45 9.03 13.08 23.50
CA VAL A 45 7.70 12.44 23.41
C VAL A 45 7.73 10.98 23.85
N LEU A 46 8.77 10.22 23.46
CA LEU A 46 8.91 8.82 23.88
C LEU A 46 9.17 8.69 25.39
N ASP A 47 9.97 9.58 25.99
CA ASP A 47 10.24 9.61 27.44
C ASP A 47 8.98 10.01 28.24
N GLU A 48 8.17 10.95 27.72
CA GLU A 48 6.87 11.32 28.28
C GLU A 48 5.85 10.15 28.21
N GLU A 49 5.85 9.38 27.12
CA GLU A 49 4.98 8.21 26.95
C GLU A 49 5.35 7.05 27.90
N ILE A 50 6.63 6.88 28.22
CA ILE A 50 7.11 5.87 29.19
C ILE A 50 6.77 6.30 30.62
N SER A 51 6.85 7.59 30.93
CA SER A 51 6.52 8.12 32.27
C SER A 51 5.01 8.06 32.57
N ASN A 52 4.17 8.21 31.54
CA ASN A 52 2.71 8.12 31.64
C ASN A 52 2.16 6.68 31.65
N GLN A 53 3.04 5.66 31.61
CA GLN A 53 2.67 4.24 31.57
C GLN A 53 2.38 3.64 32.97
N GLY A 54 2.75 4.31 34.07
CA GLY A 54 2.49 3.85 35.44
C GLY A 54 1.02 3.85 35.87
N ASP A 55 0.20 4.75 35.32
CA ASP A 55 -1.20 4.96 35.75
C ASP A 55 -2.25 4.43 34.76
N ARG A 56 -1.82 3.78 33.66
CA ARG A 56 -2.69 3.32 32.56
C ARG A 56 -2.69 1.81 32.32
N ALA A 57 -2.45 1.02 33.38
CA ALA A 57 -2.46 -0.44 33.33
C ALA A 57 -3.81 -1.09 32.92
N ASN A 58 -4.85 -0.32 32.57
CA ASN A 58 -6.15 -0.85 32.14
C ASN A 58 -6.63 -0.37 30.75
N LYS A 59 -5.76 0.19 29.91
CA LYS A 59 -6.16 0.57 28.55
C LYS A 59 -4.99 0.65 27.55
N ILE A 60 -4.26 -0.45 27.37
CA ILE A 60 -3.41 -0.62 26.18
C ILE A 60 -4.11 -1.60 25.25
N CYS A 61 -5.04 -1.07 24.47
CA CYS A 61 -5.36 -1.66 23.18
C CYS A 61 -4.20 -1.23 22.27
N THR A 62 -3.25 -2.12 22.01
CA THR A 62 -2.38 -2.01 20.83
C THR A 62 -3.30 -1.85 19.63
N SER A 63 -3.50 -0.63 19.14
CA SER A 63 -4.21 -0.41 17.89
C SER A 63 -3.30 -0.88 16.75
N VAL A 64 -3.27 -2.18 16.54
CA VAL A 64 -3.00 -2.75 15.23
C VAL A 64 -4.01 -2.05 14.31
N GLU A 65 -3.55 -1.15 13.44
CA GLU A 65 -4.44 -0.53 12.46
C GLU A 65 -4.89 -1.61 11.48
N VAL A 66 -6.01 -2.23 11.83
CA VAL A 66 -6.72 -3.22 11.04
C VAL A 66 -7.39 -2.50 9.86
N TRP A 67 -7.37 -3.15 8.69
CA TRP A 67 -8.14 -2.73 7.52
C TRP A 67 -9.59 -2.37 7.90
N GLN A 68 -10.10 -1.26 7.38
CA GLN A 68 -11.44 -0.77 7.71
C GLN A 68 -12.45 -1.08 6.61
N ALA A 69 -13.62 -1.56 7.00
CA ALA A 69 -14.72 -1.83 6.10
C ALA A 69 -15.17 -0.56 5.37
N PRO A 70 -15.55 -0.65 4.08
CA PRO A 70 -16.16 0.48 3.38
C PRO A 70 -17.58 0.78 3.90
N PRO A 71 -18.14 1.97 3.60
CA PRO A 71 -19.55 2.27 3.83
C PRO A 71 -20.49 1.25 3.15
N LEU A 72 -21.74 1.21 3.58
CA LEU A 72 -22.76 0.36 2.96
C LEU A 72 -22.89 0.66 1.46
N ALA A 73 -23.08 -0.37 0.64
CA ALA A 73 -23.14 -0.32 -0.83
C ALA A 73 -21.81 0.00 -1.55
N TRP A 74 -20.73 0.28 -0.82
CA TRP A 74 -19.39 0.41 -1.40
C TRP A 74 -18.61 -0.89 -1.29
N ILE A 75 -17.85 -1.19 -2.34
CA ILE A 75 -16.94 -2.32 -2.38
C ILE A 75 -15.51 -1.81 -2.38
N LYS A 76 -14.61 -2.42 -1.63
CA LYS A 76 -13.24 -1.95 -1.47
C LYS A 76 -12.26 -2.92 -2.11
N LEU A 77 -11.39 -2.39 -2.97
CA LEU A 77 -10.38 -3.14 -3.70
C LEU A 77 -9.01 -2.73 -3.17
N ASN A 78 -8.32 -3.69 -2.56
CA ASN A 78 -6.94 -3.55 -2.12
C ASN A 78 -6.05 -4.25 -3.13
N TRP A 79 -4.96 -3.61 -3.57
CA TRP A 79 -4.01 -4.26 -4.47
C TRP A 79 -2.56 -4.01 -4.08
N ASP A 80 -1.69 -4.90 -4.52
CA ASP A 80 -0.24 -4.77 -4.40
C ASP A 80 0.46 -5.58 -5.51
N SER A 81 1.77 -5.37 -5.64
CA SER A 81 2.63 -6.08 -6.59
C SER A 81 3.89 -6.61 -5.92
N ALA A 82 4.40 -7.69 -6.50
CA ALA A 82 5.68 -8.28 -6.15
C ALA A 82 6.52 -8.41 -7.43
N VAL A 83 7.80 -8.06 -7.35
CA VAL A 83 8.68 -8.05 -8.52
C VAL A 83 9.79 -9.08 -8.34
N ASP A 84 9.88 -10.02 -9.27
CA ASP A 84 11.03 -10.90 -9.42
C ASP A 84 11.93 -10.36 -10.54
N LYS A 85 12.99 -9.65 -10.13
CA LYS A 85 13.93 -9.01 -11.06
C LYS A 85 14.76 -10.03 -11.83
N ALA A 86 15.04 -11.21 -11.26
CA ALA A 86 15.86 -12.23 -11.90
C ALA A 86 15.11 -12.88 -13.07
N ARG A 87 13.80 -13.12 -12.89
CA ARG A 87 12.93 -13.70 -13.93
C ARG A 87 12.22 -12.65 -14.79
N GLY A 88 12.36 -11.36 -14.47
CA GLY A 88 11.64 -10.29 -15.15
C GLY A 88 10.13 -10.44 -15.05
N LEU A 89 9.65 -10.86 -13.87
CA LEU A 89 8.24 -11.14 -13.60
C LEU A 89 7.68 -10.16 -12.58
N VAL A 90 6.42 -9.81 -12.78
CA VAL A 90 5.63 -8.98 -11.88
C VAL A 90 4.39 -9.77 -11.51
N GLY A 91 4.26 -10.10 -10.23
CA GLY A 91 3.06 -10.65 -9.62
C GLY A 91 2.15 -9.52 -9.13
N VAL A 92 0.85 -9.66 -9.32
CA VAL A 92 -0.18 -8.72 -8.90
C VAL A 92 -1.18 -9.48 -8.05
N GLY A 93 -1.52 -8.91 -6.90
CA GLY A 93 -2.53 -9.42 -5.99
C GLY A 93 -3.63 -8.38 -5.77
N VAL A 94 -4.90 -8.79 -5.86
CA VAL A 94 -6.05 -7.93 -5.56
C VAL A 94 -7.00 -8.65 -4.61
N VAL A 95 -7.50 -7.93 -3.61
CA VAL A 95 -8.52 -8.40 -2.68
C VAL A 95 -9.73 -7.47 -2.76
N VAL A 96 -10.90 -8.06 -2.97
CA VAL A 96 -12.17 -7.34 -3.03
C VAL A 96 -12.98 -7.67 -1.80
N ARG A 97 -13.41 -6.67 -1.03
CA ARG A 97 -14.20 -6.85 0.20
C ARG A 97 -15.41 -5.94 0.27
N ASN A 98 -16.49 -6.44 0.87
CA ASN A 98 -17.70 -5.67 1.13
C ASN A 98 -17.69 -4.98 2.51
N SER A 99 -18.75 -4.22 2.80
CA SER A 99 -18.99 -3.54 4.08
C SER A 99 -19.11 -4.49 5.28
N SER A 100 -19.40 -5.78 5.05
CA SER A 100 -19.44 -6.82 6.09
C SER A 100 -18.07 -7.47 6.35
N ARG A 101 -16.98 -6.87 5.83
CA ARG A 101 -15.60 -7.41 5.86
C ARG A 101 -15.42 -8.76 5.16
N LYS A 102 -16.43 -9.24 4.42
CA LYS A 102 -16.33 -10.48 3.67
C LYS A 102 -15.55 -10.25 2.39
N ILE A 103 -14.72 -11.22 2.04
CA ILE A 103 -14.06 -11.29 0.74
C ILE A 103 -15.13 -11.65 -0.30
N ILE A 104 -15.20 -10.85 -1.36
CA ILE A 104 -16.08 -11.11 -2.51
C ILE A 104 -15.30 -11.89 -3.57
N ALA A 105 -14.06 -11.46 -3.80
CA ALA A 105 -13.17 -12.11 -4.74
C ALA A 105 -11.72 -11.76 -4.43
N THR A 106 -10.82 -12.63 -4.88
CA THR A 106 -9.39 -12.36 -4.95
C THR A 106 -8.85 -12.66 -6.33
N LEU A 107 -7.82 -11.89 -6.72
CA LEU A 107 -7.08 -12.09 -7.95
C LEU A 107 -5.60 -12.26 -7.62
N ARG A 108 -4.97 -13.24 -8.26
CA ARG A 108 -3.52 -13.34 -8.36
C ARG A 108 -3.15 -13.59 -9.82
N THR A 109 -2.25 -12.79 -10.35
CA THR A 109 -1.82 -12.91 -11.75
C THR A 109 -0.38 -12.46 -11.89
N LYS A 110 0.33 -12.97 -12.90
CA LYS A 110 1.69 -12.52 -13.21
C LYS A 110 1.83 -12.09 -14.66
N LYS A 111 2.83 -11.25 -14.93
CA LYS A 111 3.21 -10.84 -16.29
C LYS A 111 4.72 -10.66 -16.40
N HIS A 112 5.28 -11.02 -17.55
CA HIS A 112 6.63 -10.57 -17.90
C HIS A 112 6.59 -9.07 -18.19
N LEU A 113 7.30 -8.31 -17.35
CA LEU A 113 7.31 -6.86 -17.43
C LEU A 113 8.66 -6.36 -16.91
N TYR A 114 9.19 -5.34 -17.56
CA TYR A 114 10.41 -4.70 -17.10
C TYR A 114 10.21 -4.18 -15.66
N PRO A 115 11.13 -4.44 -14.72
CA PRO A 115 10.95 -4.15 -13.29
C PRO A 115 11.16 -2.66 -12.96
N ASP A 116 10.56 -1.78 -13.77
CA ASP A 116 10.46 -0.35 -13.49
C ASP A 116 9.29 -0.10 -12.53
N PRO A 117 9.52 0.54 -11.38
CA PRO A 117 8.46 0.77 -10.38
C PRO A 117 7.23 1.46 -10.96
N LEU A 118 7.39 2.51 -11.76
CA LEU A 118 6.25 3.27 -12.29
C LEU A 118 5.45 2.44 -13.30
N LEU A 119 6.13 1.68 -14.15
CA LEU A 119 5.51 0.77 -15.11
C LEU A 119 4.72 -0.35 -14.41
N VAL A 120 5.31 -0.94 -13.37
CA VAL A 120 4.64 -1.94 -12.51
C VAL A 120 3.39 -1.35 -11.89
N GLU A 121 3.52 -0.14 -11.34
CA GLU A 121 2.42 0.60 -10.70
C GLU A 121 1.26 0.90 -11.63
N ALA A 122 1.56 1.30 -12.87
CA ALA A 122 0.52 1.55 -13.86
C ALA A 122 -0.15 0.25 -14.32
N PHE A 123 0.63 -0.82 -14.53
CA PHE A 123 0.10 -2.12 -14.95
C PHE A 123 -0.81 -2.74 -13.88
N GLU A 124 -0.41 -2.74 -12.60
CA GLU A 124 -1.23 -3.30 -11.53
C GLU A 124 -2.51 -2.49 -11.30
N ALA A 125 -2.46 -1.16 -11.44
CA ALA A 125 -3.64 -0.31 -11.36
C ALA A 125 -4.65 -0.67 -12.47
N LEU A 126 -4.18 -0.80 -13.72
CA LEU A 126 -5.03 -1.25 -14.82
C LEU A 126 -5.66 -2.62 -14.52
N LYS A 127 -4.87 -3.57 -14.02
CA LYS A 127 -5.37 -4.91 -13.70
C LYS A 127 -6.43 -4.91 -12.60
N MET A 128 -6.25 -4.11 -11.56
CA MET A 128 -7.23 -3.96 -10.50
C MET A 128 -8.54 -3.33 -11.01
N VAL A 129 -8.45 -2.30 -11.86
CA VAL A 129 -9.64 -1.66 -12.44
C VAL A 129 -10.40 -2.61 -13.37
N GLN A 130 -9.68 -3.33 -14.25
CA GLN A 130 -10.27 -4.36 -15.11
C GLN A 130 -11.01 -5.41 -14.29
N PHE A 131 -10.38 -5.91 -13.23
CA PHE A 131 -10.98 -6.92 -12.36
C PHE A 131 -12.25 -6.42 -11.66
N GLY A 132 -12.28 -5.16 -11.21
CA GLY A 132 -13.48 -4.55 -10.64
C GLY A 132 -14.66 -4.50 -11.62
N LEU A 133 -14.38 -4.22 -12.90
CA LEU A 133 -15.41 -4.21 -13.95
C LEU A 133 -15.88 -5.63 -14.32
N GLU A 134 -14.96 -6.59 -14.41
CA GLU A 134 -15.27 -8.01 -14.67
C GLU A 134 -16.18 -8.61 -13.60
N LEU A 135 -16.06 -8.16 -12.34
CA LEU A 135 -16.94 -8.53 -11.24
C LEU A 135 -18.30 -7.80 -11.24
N GLY A 136 -18.54 -6.89 -12.19
CA GLY A 136 -19.78 -6.11 -12.28
C GLY A 136 -19.96 -5.09 -11.14
N LEU A 137 -18.87 -4.64 -10.53
CA LEU A 137 -18.93 -3.65 -9.45
C LEU A 137 -19.29 -2.27 -10.00
N THR A 138 -20.09 -1.52 -9.25
CA THR A 138 -20.57 -0.19 -9.68
C THR A 138 -20.08 0.95 -8.80
N GLN A 139 -19.87 0.71 -7.51
CA GLN A 139 -19.41 1.71 -6.54
C GLN A 139 -18.21 1.16 -5.76
N ILE A 140 -17.02 1.72 -6.02
CA ILE A 140 -15.76 1.15 -5.52
C ILE A 140 -14.87 2.13 -4.77
N ILE A 141 -14.19 1.65 -3.73
CA ILE A 141 -13.08 2.35 -3.07
C ILE A 141 -11.80 1.59 -3.39
N ILE A 142 -10.89 2.28 -4.03
CA ILE A 142 -9.60 1.75 -4.45
C ILE A 142 -8.59 2.11 -3.35
N GLU A 143 -8.03 1.10 -2.67
CA GLU A 143 -7.03 1.27 -1.61
C GLU A 143 -5.64 0.68 -1.89
N ARG A 144 -4.60 1.48 -1.61
CA ARG A 144 -3.20 1.03 -1.61
C ARG A 144 -2.39 1.67 -0.50
N ASP A 145 -1.27 1.04 -0.15
CA ASP A 145 -0.29 1.54 0.82
C ASP A 145 0.75 2.53 0.28
N SER A 146 0.81 2.77 -1.04
CA SER A 146 1.65 3.78 -1.67
C SER A 146 0.87 5.03 -2.07
N LEU A 147 1.12 6.14 -1.37
CA LEU A 147 0.53 7.46 -1.70
C LEU A 147 0.95 7.99 -3.08
N GLN A 148 2.14 7.61 -3.57
CA GLN A 148 2.63 8.09 -4.87
C GLN A 148 1.73 7.63 -6.02
N VAL A 149 1.28 6.38 -5.97
CA VAL A 149 0.41 5.78 -6.99
C VAL A 149 -0.96 6.42 -6.99
N ILE A 150 -1.52 6.59 -5.79
CA ILE A 150 -2.81 7.26 -5.59
C ILE A 150 -2.78 8.66 -6.19
N ASN A 151 -1.69 9.38 -5.98
CA ASN A 151 -1.52 10.72 -6.55
C ASN A 151 -1.34 10.71 -8.07
N ASN A 152 -0.70 9.70 -8.65
CA ASN A 152 -0.56 9.56 -10.09
C ASN A 152 -1.90 9.28 -10.79
N LEU A 153 -2.76 8.43 -10.20
CA LEU A 153 -4.11 8.19 -10.72
C LEU A 153 -4.97 9.46 -10.69
N ARG A 154 -4.76 10.35 -9.72
CA ARG A 154 -5.49 11.62 -9.58
C ARG A 154 -5.00 12.74 -10.49
N ARG A 155 -3.83 12.62 -11.12
CA ARG A 155 -3.20 13.71 -11.90
C ARG A 155 -3.59 13.65 -13.37
N ASP A 156 -4.08 14.75 -13.94
CA ASP A 156 -4.45 14.85 -15.37
C ASP A 156 -3.27 15.05 -16.35
N LYS A 157 -2.03 14.84 -15.91
CA LYS A 157 -0.87 14.98 -16.81
C LYS A 157 -0.65 13.70 -17.61
N GLU A 158 -0.84 13.79 -18.91
CA GLU A 158 -0.54 12.73 -19.87
C GLU A 158 0.93 12.80 -20.31
N GLY A 159 1.63 11.68 -20.23
CA GLY A 159 2.94 11.48 -20.85
C GLY A 159 2.82 10.66 -22.14
N CYS A 160 3.94 10.41 -22.83
CA CYS A 160 3.99 9.57 -24.04
C CYS A 160 4.95 8.38 -23.85
N ASN A 161 4.74 7.56 -22.82
CA ASN A 161 5.54 6.37 -22.54
C ASN A 161 4.66 5.18 -22.14
N SER A 162 5.22 3.98 -22.05
CA SER A 162 4.46 2.76 -21.73
C SER A 162 3.68 2.87 -20.41
N THR A 163 4.23 3.59 -19.43
CA THR A 163 3.56 3.87 -18.16
C THR A 163 2.31 4.73 -18.36
N SER A 164 2.38 5.79 -19.18
CA SER A 164 1.24 6.66 -19.43
C SER A 164 0.12 5.96 -20.20
N MET A 165 0.45 4.99 -21.06
CA MET A 165 -0.56 4.16 -21.75
C MET A 165 -1.41 3.37 -20.76
N TYR A 166 -0.78 2.65 -19.82
CA TYR A 166 -1.50 1.90 -18.79
C TYR A 166 -2.32 2.81 -17.86
N VAL A 167 -1.77 3.96 -17.47
CA VAL A 167 -2.50 4.94 -16.64
C VAL A 167 -3.71 5.49 -17.38
N HIS A 168 -3.56 5.84 -18.66
CA HIS A 168 -4.65 6.37 -19.48
C HIS A 168 -5.77 5.34 -19.64
N GLU A 169 -5.43 4.09 -19.96
CA GLU A 169 -6.41 3.00 -20.07
C GLU A 169 -7.13 2.76 -18.72
N ALA A 170 -6.39 2.73 -17.61
CA ALA A 170 -6.99 2.58 -16.28
C ALA A 170 -7.98 3.71 -15.97
N LYS A 171 -7.64 4.95 -16.31
CA LYS A 171 -8.53 6.10 -16.14
C LYS A 171 -9.79 6.03 -17.00
N GLN A 172 -9.66 5.61 -18.26
CA GLN A 172 -10.82 5.41 -19.13
C GLN A 172 -11.77 4.38 -18.53
N LEU A 173 -11.23 3.26 -18.05
CA LEU A 173 -12.03 2.20 -17.42
C LEU A 173 -12.63 2.63 -16.07
N LEU A 174 -11.97 3.50 -15.31
CA LEU A 174 -12.55 4.10 -14.10
C LEU A 174 -13.83 4.90 -14.39
N GLY A 175 -13.96 5.46 -15.58
CA GLY A 175 -15.17 6.15 -16.04
C GLY A 175 -16.40 5.24 -16.19
N ASN A 176 -16.22 3.91 -16.20
CA ASN A 176 -17.32 2.94 -16.31
C ASN A 176 -17.94 2.59 -14.95
N PHE A 177 -17.33 2.99 -13.83
CA PHE A 177 -17.95 2.86 -12.51
C PHE A 177 -18.93 4.01 -12.27
N ALA A 178 -20.06 3.72 -11.64
CA ALA A 178 -21.02 4.76 -11.24
C ALA A 178 -20.39 5.73 -10.22
N LYS A 179 -19.57 5.20 -9.30
CA LYS A 179 -18.74 5.98 -8.37
C LYS A 179 -17.44 5.25 -8.10
N TRP A 180 -16.35 6.01 -7.98
CA TRP A 180 -15.08 5.49 -7.51
C TRP A 180 -14.38 6.51 -6.61
N GLU A 181 -13.69 6.02 -5.60
CA GLU A 181 -12.85 6.82 -4.70
C GLU A 181 -11.48 6.17 -4.55
N VAL A 182 -10.49 6.97 -4.15
CA VAL A 182 -9.16 6.46 -3.82
C VAL A 182 -8.84 6.76 -2.37
N SER A 183 -8.42 5.74 -1.63
CA SER A 183 -8.04 5.81 -0.23
C SER A 183 -6.64 5.22 -0.02
N HIS A 184 -5.96 5.67 1.03
CA HIS A 184 -4.69 5.11 1.46
C HIS A 184 -4.92 4.18 2.65
N VAL A 185 -4.22 3.05 2.65
CA VAL A 185 -4.23 2.10 3.76
C VAL A 185 -2.80 1.86 4.24
N ARG A 186 -2.57 1.71 5.55
CA ARG A 186 -1.22 1.32 6.01
C ARG A 186 -0.91 -0.12 5.59
N ARG A 187 0.38 -0.45 5.53
CA ARG A 187 0.89 -1.75 5.06
C ARG A 187 0.22 -2.96 5.71
N ASN A 188 -0.07 -2.89 7.02
CA ASN A 188 -0.75 -3.98 7.74
C ASN A 188 -2.18 -4.23 7.21
N GLY A 189 -2.90 -3.17 6.84
CA GLY A 189 -4.22 -3.26 6.21
C GLY A 189 -4.18 -3.74 4.76
N ASN A 190 -3.02 -3.66 4.08
CA ASN A 190 -2.81 -4.16 2.72
C ASN A 190 -2.13 -5.55 2.65
N SER A 191 -1.92 -6.20 3.80
CA SER A 191 -1.14 -7.44 3.93
C SER A 191 -1.63 -8.58 3.03
N LEU A 192 -2.94 -8.78 2.90
CA LEU A 192 -3.46 -9.85 2.03
C LEU A 192 -3.17 -9.61 0.56
N ALA A 193 -3.27 -8.38 0.06
CA ALA A 193 -2.93 -8.06 -1.33
C ALA A 193 -1.44 -8.30 -1.58
N HIS A 194 -0.59 -7.94 -0.60
CA HIS A 194 0.84 -8.20 -0.64
C HIS A 194 1.17 -9.71 -0.71
N LEU A 195 0.48 -10.53 0.10
CA LEU A 195 0.66 -11.99 0.09
C LEU A 195 0.22 -12.60 -1.24
N LEU A 196 -0.92 -12.18 -1.78
CA LEU A 196 -1.40 -12.62 -3.10
C LEU A 196 -0.41 -12.25 -4.22
N ALA A 197 0.16 -11.05 -4.17
CA ALA A 197 1.13 -10.60 -5.16
C ALA A 197 2.41 -11.46 -5.16
N LYS A 198 2.89 -11.83 -3.96
CA LYS A 198 4.03 -12.75 -3.81
C LYS A 198 3.70 -14.16 -4.28
N ASP A 199 2.53 -14.67 -3.93
CA ASP A 199 2.07 -16.00 -4.34
C ASP A 199 1.89 -16.08 -5.87
N ALA A 200 1.45 -14.99 -6.51
CA ALA A 200 1.33 -14.89 -7.96
C ALA A 200 2.65 -15.15 -8.71
N LEU A 201 3.81 -14.84 -8.11
CA LEU A 201 5.11 -15.10 -8.73
C LEU A 201 5.45 -16.59 -8.84
N SER A 202 4.84 -17.42 -7.97
CA SER A 202 5.06 -18.87 -7.93
C SER A 202 3.96 -19.65 -8.65
N SER A 203 2.78 -19.05 -8.81
CA SER A 203 1.65 -19.64 -9.54
C SER A 203 1.86 -19.58 -11.06
N TYR A 204 1.31 -20.53 -11.81
CA TYR A 204 1.48 -20.58 -13.28
C TYR A 204 0.50 -19.67 -14.03
N ASP A 205 -0.66 -19.34 -13.45
CA ASP A 205 -1.80 -18.75 -14.17
C ASP A 205 -2.39 -17.47 -13.55
N HIS A 206 -3.25 -16.82 -14.33
CA HIS A 206 -4.22 -15.82 -13.86
C HIS A 206 -5.35 -16.54 -13.10
N ILE A 207 -5.42 -16.34 -11.79
CA ILE A 207 -6.35 -17.08 -10.92
C ILE A 207 -7.26 -16.11 -10.20
N VAL A 208 -8.56 -16.31 -10.38
CA VAL A 208 -9.64 -15.62 -9.64
C VAL A 208 -10.26 -16.62 -8.68
N MET A 209 -10.42 -16.25 -7.42
CA MET A 209 -11.20 -17.00 -6.43
C MET A 209 -12.37 -16.14 -5.97
N LEU A 210 -13.58 -16.72 -5.98
CA LEU A 210 -14.79 -16.05 -5.49
C LEU A 210 -15.02 -16.46 -4.04
N GLU A 211 -15.34 -15.46 -3.21
CA GLU A 211 -15.68 -15.62 -1.79
C GLU A 211 -14.62 -16.34 -0.92
N ASP A 212 -13.40 -16.51 -1.44
CA ASP A 212 -12.37 -17.35 -0.81
C ASP A 212 -10.95 -16.79 -1.00
N LEU A 213 -10.02 -17.37 -0.24
CA LEU A 213 -8.58 -17.15 -0.31
C LEU A 213 -7.85 -18.44 -0.74
N PRO A 214 -6.70 -18.31 -1.40
CA PRO A 214 -5.80 -19.44 -1.56
C PRO A 214 -5.48 -20.09 -0.21
N PRO A 215 -5.47 -21.43 -0.09
CA PRO A 215 -5.20 -22.12 1.17
C PRO A 215 -3.85 -21.76 1.82
N CYS A 216 -2.90 -21.27 1.01
CA CYS A 216 -1.58 -20.80 1.45
C CYS A 216 -1.60 -19.41 2.11
N ILE A 217 -2.73 -18.70 2.11
CA ILE A 217 -2.87 -17.35 2.66
C ILE A 217 -3.93 -17.37 3.76
N GLN A 218 -3.51 -17.09 5.00
CA GLN A 218 -4.41 -17.04 6.15
C GLN A 218 -4.65 -15.59 6.60
N LEU A 219 -5.87 -15.31 7.05
CA LEU A 219 -6.21 -14.08 7.74
C LEU A 219 -5.59 -14.14 9.15
N GLY A 220 -4.62 -13.26 9.42
CA GLY A 220 -4.10 -13.03 10.77
C GLY A 220 -5.02 -12.16 11.61
#